data_AF-A0A962DE72-F1
#
_entry.id   AF-A0A962DE72-F1
#
_cell.length_a   1.000
_cell.length_b   1.000
_cell.length_c   1.000
_cell.angle_alpha   90.00
_cell.angle_beta   90.00
_cell.angle_gamma   90.00
#
_symmetry.space_group_name_H-M   'P 1'
#
loop_
_entity.id
_entity.type
_entity.pdbx_description
1 polymer ?
#
loop_
_entity_poly.entity_id
_entity_poly.type
_entity_poly.pdbx_seq_one_letter_code
_entity_poly.pdbx_strand_id
1 'polypeptide(L)'
;MTENNSTSTQLAPIPVMTGSLDSYISAVNQIAVLSKKEERELGKKVFHDNDLEAAHRLVTSHLRFVVFIARSYAGYGLPVGDLIQEGNIGLMKAVKRFDPSHKVRLVSFAVHWI
;
A
#
# COMPACT_ATOMS: atom_id res chain seq x y z
N MET A 1 -31.45 -25.45 3.39
CA MET A 1 -30.05 -25.74 3.73
C MET A 1 -29.22 -24.80 2.88
N THR A 2 -28.75 -23.70 3.47
CA THR A 2 -28.07 -22.59 2.79
C THR A 2 -26.61 -22.92 2.54
N GLU A 3 -26.22 -23.00 1.28
CA GLU A 3 -24.82 -23.03 0.83
C GLU A 3 -24.21 -21.63 1.00
N ASN A 4 -23.36 -21.45 2.02
CA ASN A 4 -22.54 -20.25 2.13
C ASN A 4 -21.32 -20.41 1.22
N ASN A 5 -21.43 -19.85 0.02
CA ASN A 5 -20.32 -19.71 -0.92
C ASN A 5 -19.24 -18.84 -0.27
N SER A 6 -18.14 -19.49 0.11
CA SER A 6 -16.95 -18.84 0.64
C SER A 6 -16.28 -18.09 -0.50
N THR A 7 -16.62 -16.82 -0.67
CA THR A 7 -15.97 -15.93 -1.63
C THR A 7 -14.51 -15.77 -1.22
N SER A 8 -13.62 -16.63 -1.76
CA SER A 8 -12.20 -16.35 -1.81
C SER A 8 -12.03 -15.13 -2.72
N THR A 9 -12.06 -13.93 -2.14
CA THR A 9 -11.65 -12.72 -2.83
C THR A 9 -10.16 -12.87 -3.12
N GLN A 10 -9.83 -13.19 -4.38
CA GLN A 10 -8.45 -13.21 -4.84
C GLN A 10 -7.85 -11.81 -4.61
N LEU A 11 -6.78 -11.74 -3.83
CA LEU A 11 -5.93 -10.56 -3.68
C LEU A 11 -5.66 -10.00 -5.09
N ALA A 12 -6.08 -8.77 -5.36
CA ALA A 12 -5.76 -8.13 -6.64
C ALA A 12 -4.24 -8.13 -6.82
N PRO A 13 -3.70 -8.58 -7.96
CA PRO A 13 -2.26 -8.67 -8.13
C PRO A 13 -1.62 -7.30 -7.93
N ILE A 14 -0.65 -7.19 -7.01
CA ILE A 14 0.20 -5.99 -6.91
C ILE A 14 0.88 -5.84 -8.27
N PRO A 15 0.85 -4.64 -8.90
CA PRO A 15 1.60 -4.41 -10.12
C PRO A 15 3.07 -4.77 -9.88
N VAL A 16 3.53 -5.83 -10.53
CA VAL A 16 4.94 -6.21 -10.48
C VAL A 16 5.71 -5.39 -11.52
N MET A 17 6.92 -4.96 -11.19
CA MET A 17 7.80 -4.25 -12.11
C MET A 17 8.42 -5.23 -13.13
N THR A 18 7.59 -5.95 -13.87
CA THR A 18 8.00 -6.84 -14.96
C THR A 18 7.77 -6.09 -16.28
N GLY A 19 8.69 -5.18 -16.63
CA GLY A 19 8.59 -4.34 -17.82
C GLY A 19 9.21 -2.96 -17.63
N SER A 20 8.66 -1.95 -18.31
CA SER A 20 9.06 -0.55 -18.11
C SER A 20 8.55 -0.01 -16.77
N LEU A 21 9.37 0.79 -16.09
CA LEU A 21 8.99 1.56 -14.91
C LEU A 21 7.70 2.38 -15.15
N ASP A 22 7.51 2.89 -16.35
CA ASP A 22 6.32 3.65 -16.73
C ASP A 22 5.04 2.81 -16.69
N SER A 23 5.13 1.52 -17.08
CA SER A 23 4.00 0.59 -17.02
C SER A 23 3.59 0.32 -15.57
N TYR A 24 4.57 0.15 -14.67
CA TYR A 24 4.32 0.01 -13.24
C TYR A 24 3.65 1.28 -12.67
N ILE A 25 4.19 2.46 -12.97
CA ILE A 25 3.64 3.74 -12.48
C ILE A 25 2.22 3.96 -13.01
N SER A 26 1.97 3.62 -14.28
CA SER A 26 0.63 3.69 -14.86
C SER A 26 -0.35 2.78 -14.11
N ALA A 27 0.02 1.52 -13.86
CA ALA A 27 -0.80 0.57 -13.11
C ALA A 27 -1.10 1.05 -11.69
N VAL A 28 -0.09 1.54 -10.97
CA VAL A 28 -0.24 2.09 -9.61
C VAL A 28 -1.20 3.29 -9.58
N ASN A 29 -1.18 4.13 -10.61
CA ASN A 29 -2.07 5.28 -10.71
C ASN A 29 -3.55 4.90 -10.98
N GLN A 30 -3.82 3.69 -11.46
CA GLN A 30 -5.20 3.20 -11.64
C GLN A 30 -5.80 2.61 -10.37
N ILE A 31 -4.99 2.37 -9.33
CA ILE A 31 -5.48 1.83 -8.06
C ILE A 31 -6.38 2.88 -7.38
N ALA A 32 -7.57 2.44 -6.97
CA ALA A 32 -8.53 3.27 -6.27
C ALA A 32 -7.98 3.72 -4.91
N VAL A 33 -8.13 5.01 -4.61
CA VAL A 33 -7.79 5.57 -3.30
C VAL A 33 -8.86 5.20 -2.27
N LEU A 34 -8.44 4.91 -1.05
CA LEU A 34 -9.36 4.62 0.04
C LEU A 34 -9.95 5.91 0.60
N SER A 35 -11.24 5.87 0.94
CA SER A 35 -11.82 6.88 1.81
C SER A 35 -11.22 6.76 3.23
N LYS A 36 -11.30 7.85 4.01
CA LYS A 36 -10.86 7.86 5.41
C LYS A 36 -11.54 6.79 6.26
N LYS A 37 -12.82 6.49 5.95
CA LYS A 37 -13.58 5.45 6.67
C LYS A 37 -13.02 4.06 6.34
N GLU A 38 -12.82 3.76 5.06
CA GLU A 38 -12.27 2.46 4.64
C GLU A 38 -10.86 2.24 5.17
N GLU A 39 -9.99 3.24 5.07
CA GLU A 39 -8.62 3.18 5.62
C GLU A 39 -8.64 2.82 7.11
N ARG A 40 -9.55 3.44 7.88
CA ARG A 40 -9.67 3.17 9.31
C ARG A 40 -10.20 1.76 9.60
N GLU A 41 -11.19 1.29 8.86
CA GLU A 41 -11.71 -0.07 9.06
C GLU A 41 -10.70 -1.14 8.65
N LEU A 42 -9.95 -0.93 7.57
CA LEU A 42 -8.85 -1.82 7.19
C LEU A 42 -7.72 -1.78 8.22
N GLY A 43 -7.36 -0.58 8.71
CA GLY A 43 -6.33 -0.42 9.74
C GLY A 43 -6.66 -1.20 11.01
N LYS A 44 -7.93 -1.20 11.44
CA LYS A 44 -8.38 -1.99 12.59
C LYS A 44 -8.22 -3.49 12.36
N LYS A 45 -8.60 -3.99 11.18
CA LYS A 45 -8.47 -5.41 10.83
C LYS A 45 -7.00 -5.85 10.81
N VAL A 46 -6.11 -5.02 10.27
CA VAL A 46 -4.67 -5.29 10.32
C VAL A 46 -4.17 -5.31 11.76
N PHE A 47 -4.56 -4.31 12.56
CA PHE A 47 -4.06 -4.15 13.92
C PHE A 47 -4.56 -5.23 14.89
N HIS A 48 -5.84 -5.62 14.81
CA HIS A 48 -6.45 -6.58 15.74
C HIS A 48 -6.36 -8.03 15.25
N ASP A 49 -6.58 -8.24 13.95
CA ASP A 49 -6.78 -9.59 13.41
C ASP A 49 -5.60 -10.05 12.54
N ASN A 50 -4.58 -9.20 12.35
CA ASN A 50 -3.46 -9.42 11.42
C ASN A 50 -3.95 -9.82 10.01
N ASP A 51 -5.07 -9.21 9.58
CA ASP A 51 -5.74 -9.49 8.31
C ASP A 51 -4.84 -9.11 7.12
N LEU A 52 -4.34 -10.13 6.42
CA LEU A 52 -3.45 -9.98 5.27
C LEU A 52 -4.11 -9.29 4.08
N GLU A 53 -5.41 -9.51 3.86
CA GLU A 53 -6.16 -8.85 2.79
C GLU A 53 -6.31 -7.36 3.10
N ALA A 54 -6.61 -7.02 4.35
CA ALA A 54 -6.67 -5.63 4.78
C ALA A 54 -5.31 -4.94 4.64
N ALA A 55 -4.22 -5.62 5.01
CA ALA A 55 -2.87 -5.10 4.85
C ALA A 55 -2.52 -4.90 3.38
N HIS A 56 -2.85 -5.87 2.53
CA HIS A 56 -2.65 -5.79 1.09
C HIS A 56 -3.39 -4.61 0.46
N ARG A 57 -4.67 -4.40 0.81
CA ARG A 57 -5.46 -3.25 0.34
C ARG A 57 -4.89 -1.92 0.83
N LEU A 58 -4.43 -1.84 2.08
CA LEU A 58 -3.78 -0.63 2.60
C LEU A 58 -2.46 -0.35 1.87
N VAL A 59 -1.63 -1.35 1.61
CA VAL A 59 -0.37 -1.15 0.87
C VAL A 59 -0.66 -0.69 -0.55
N THR A 60 -1.49 -1.42 -1.29
CA THR A 60 -1.77 -1.16 -2.71
C THR A 60 -2.37 0.23 -2.95
N SER A 61 -3.31 0.68 -2.10
CA SER A 61 -3.92 2.01 -2.23
C SER A 61 -2.95 3.17 -1.99
N HIS A 62 -1.78 2.91 -1.41
CA HIS A 62 -0.77 3.91 -1.05
C HIS A 62 0.49 3.87 -1.91
N LEU A 63 0.59 2.95 -2.88
CA LEU A 63 1.76 2.86 -3.79
C LEU A 63 2.00 4.16 -4.57
N ARG A 64 0.94 4.91 -4.90
CA ARG A 64 1.05 6.23 -5.55
C ARG A 64 1.83 7.23 -4.72
N PHE A 65 1.70 7.16 -3.40
CA PHE A 65 2.44 8.00 -2.46
C PHE A 65 3.91 7.60 -2.41
N VAL A 66 4.22 6.30 -2.43
CA VAL A 66 5.62 5.81 -2.51
C VAL A 66 6.30 6.32 -3.78
N VAL A 67 5.62 6.23 -4.94
CA VAL A 67 6.15 6.76 -6.22
C VAL A 67 6.41 8.26 -6.13
N PHE A 68 5.53 9.02 -5.47
CA PHE A 68 5.72 10.45 -5.26
C PHE A 68 6.98 10.75 -4.43
N ILE A 69 7.17 10.06 -3.30
CA ILE A 69 8.35 10.23 -2.45
C ILE A 69 9.63 9.81 -3.18
N ALA A 70 9.64 8.63 -3.81
CA ALA A 70 10.81 8.13 -4.53
C ALA A 70 11.30 9.09 -5.63
N ARG A 71 10.36 9.77 -6.33
CA ARG A 71 10.68 10.77 -7.34
C ARG A 71 11.36 12.02 -6.78
N SER A 72 11.13 12.40 -5.52
CA SER A 72 11.84 13.55 -4.92
C SER A 72 13.31 13.27 -4.63
N TYR A 73 13.71 12.00 -4.64
CA TYR A 73 15.10 11.55 -4.51
C TYR A 73 15.75 11.19 -5.87
N ALA A 74 15.07 11.47 -6.99
CA ALA A 74 15.69 11.35 -8.30
C ALA A 74 16.90 12.28 -8.43
N GLY A 75 17.96 11.81 -9.09
CA GLY A 75 19.19 12.58 -9.31
C GLY A 75 20.28 12.39 -8.25
N TYR A 76 20.01 11.66 -7.16
CA TYR A 76 21.02 11.30 -6.13
C TYR A 76 21.86 10.06 -6.50
N GLY A 77 21.86 9.64 -7.77
CA GLY A 77 22.66 8.52 -8.28
C GLY A 77 22.04 7.14 -8.15
N LEU A 78 20.84 7.00 -7.57
CA LEU A 78 20.09 5.74 -7.51
C LEU A 78 18.97 5.69 -8.56
N PRO A 79 18.73 4.53 -9.20
CA PRO A 79 17.57 4.34 -10.06
C PRO A 79 16.26 4.55 -9.30
N VAL A 80 15.30 5.26 -9.90
CA VAL A 80 13.98 5.52 -9.29
C VAL A 80 13.22 4.24 -8.98
N GLY A 81 13.39 3.19 -9.81
CA GLY A 81 12.82 1.87 -9.55
C GLY A 81 13.28 1.29 -8.21
N ASP A 82 14.58 1.42 -7.88
CA ASP A 82 15.13 0.90 -6.64
C ASP A 82 14.61 1.70 -5.43
N LEU A 83 14.53 3.02 -5.56
CA LEU A 83 13.92 3.89 -4.53
C LEU A 83 12.44 3.54 -4.27
N ILE A 84 11.68 3.21 -5.32
CA ILE A 84 10.30 2.75 -5.20
C ILE A 84 10.24 1.41 -4.46
N GLN A 85 11.13 0.47 -4.78
CA GLN A 85 11.15 -0.85 -4.14
C GLN A 85 11.46 -0.74 -2.64
N GLU A 86 12.47 0.05 -2.26
CA GLU A 86 12.78 0.32 -0.85
C GLU A 86 11.62 1.03 -0.14
N GLY A 87 11.03 2.03 -0.79
CA GLY A 87 9.86 2.73 -0.26
C GLY A 87 8.63 1.82 -0.09
N ASN A 88 8.42 0.85 -0.99
CA ASN A 88 7.36 -0.15 -0.85
C ASN A 88 7.60 -1.04 0.37
N ILE A 89 8.84 -1.45 0.63
CA ILE A 89 9.22 -2.19 1.84
C ILE A 89 9.00 -1.33 3.10
N GLY A 90 9.36 -0.05 3.04
CA GLY A 90 9.08 0.94 4.08
C GLY A 90 7.58 1.02 4.41
N LEU A 91 6.74 1.17 3.38
CA LEU A 91 5.29 1.17 3.50
C LEU A 91 4.75 -0.13 4.12
N MET A 92 5.24 -1.30 3.72
CA MET A 92 4.85 -2.58 4.32
C MET A 92 5.19 -2.64 5.81
N LYS A 93 6.38 -2.14 6.20
CA LYS A 93 6.79 -2.06 7.61
C LYS A 93 5.92 -1.08 8.41
N ALA A 94 5.49 0.02 7.78
CA ALA A 94 4.57 0.99 8.36
C ALA A 94 3.18 0.39 8.57
N VAL A 95 2.59 -0.25 7.55
CA VAL A 95 1.27 -0.88 7.65
C VAL A 95 1.22 -1.91 8.78
N LYS A 96 2.29 -2.72 8.95
CA LYS A 96 2.39 -3.69 10.05
C LYS A 96 2.37 -3.05 11.45
N ARG A 97 2.73 -1.77 11.59
CA ARG A 97 2.87 -1.05 12.87
C ARG A 97 1.86 0.07 13.05
N PHE A 98 0.99 0.29 12.07
CA PHE A 98 0.06 1.39 12.09
C PHE A 98 -1.06 1.13 13.12
N ASP A 99 -1.18 2.01 14.10
CA ASP A 99 -2.30 2.01 15.05
C ASP A 99 -3.39 3.00 14.59
N PRO A 100 -4.58 2.52 14.18
CA PRO A 100 -5.69 3.38 13.76
C PRO A 100 -6.32 4.19 14.91
N SER A 101 -5.99 3.90 16.17
CA SER A 101 -6.51 4.60 17.36
C SER A 101 -6.01 6.06 17.44
N HIS A 102 -4.86 6.36 16.86
CA HIS A 102 -4.23 7.68 16.85
C HIS A 102 -4.97 8.72 15.98
N LYS A 103 -6.03 8.32 15.25
CA LYS A 103 -6.87 9.20 14.41
C LYS A 103 -6.13 10.00 13.30
N VAL A 104 -4.89 9.63 13.01
CA VAL A 104 -4.10 10.16 11.89
C VAL A 104 -4.32 9.33 10.62
N ARG A 105 -3.96 9.88 9.46
CA ARG A 105 -3.97 9.13 8.19
C ARG A 105 -2.76 8.21 8.10
N LEU A 106 -2.90 7.07 7.44
CA LEU A 106 -1.79 6.14 7.24
C LEU A 106 -0.60 6.82 6.56
N VAL A 107 -0.82 7.66 5.55
CA VAL A 107 0.25 8.42 4.87
C VAL A 107 1.11 9.26 5.82
N SER A 108 0.49 9.90 6.81
CA SER A 108 1.19 10.73 7.79
C SER A 108 2.09 9.91 8.70
N PHE A 109 1.75 8.65 8.94
CA PHE A 109 2.59 7.72 9.68
C PHE A 109 3.66 7.08 8.78
N ALA A 110 3.28 6.67 7.57
CA ALA A 110 4.13 5.91 6.66
C ALA A 110 5.32 6.71 6.12
N VAL A 111 5.23 8.04 6.02
CA VAL A 111 6.34 8.89 5.54
C VAL A 111 7.61 8.80 6.39
N HIS A 112 7.54 8.34 7.65
CA HIS A 112 8.72 8.13 8.48
C HIS A 112 9.41 6.78 8.23
N TRP A 113 8.77 5.90 7.48
CA TRP A 113 9.26 4.58 7.11
C TRP A 113 9.69 4.49 5.64
N ILE A 114 9.21 5.43 4.82
CA ILE A 114 9.46 5.55 3.37
C ILE A 114 10.54 6.61 3.18
#